data_AF-A0A9X3PBR4-F1
#
_entry.id   AF-A0A9X3PBR4-F1
#
_cell.length_a   1.000
_cell.length_b   1.000
_cell.length_c   1.000
_cell.angle_alpha   90.00
_cell.angle_beta   90.00
_cell.angle_gamma   90.00
#
_symmetry.space_group_name_H-M   'P 1'
#
loop_
_entity.id
_entity.type
_entity.pdbx_description
1 polymer ?
#
loop_
_entity_poly.entity_id
_entity_poly.type
_entity_poly.pdbx_seq_one_letter_code
_entity_poly.pdbx_strand_id
1 'polypeptide(L)'
;MNPAELAPLVRRAQRGDTLAMNDLLDALAPYIGRICAPIALGHGPDAAQEALIAIFKSLKTLRAPEALFTWARTIAVRRPVTLASSGRTFRTRVGGVVTRRAHPRRPSDPGDPA
;
A
#
# COMPACT_ATOMS: atom_id res chain seq x y z
N MET A 1 -9.35 18.72 7.27
CA MET A 1 -9.55 17.92 8.51
C MET A 1 -8.84 18.61 9.65
N ASN A 2 -9.53 18.85 10.77
CA ASN A 2 -8.96 19.47 11.96
C ASN A 2 -8.05 18.46 12.71
N PRO A 3 -6.85 18.84 13.20
CA PRO A 3 -6.00 17.98 14.02
C PRO A 3 -6.71 17.31 15.22
N ALA A 4 -7.67 18.02 15.84
CA ALA A 4 -8.42 17.49 16.97
C ALA A 4 -9.35 16.32 16.61
N GLU A 5 -9.87 16.30 15.38
CA GLU A 5 -10.74 15.24 14.85
C GLU A 5 -9.93 14.08 14.24
N LEU A 6 -8.68 14.36 13.87
CA LEU A 6 -7.79 13.39 13.24
C LEU A 6 -7.41 12.25 14.18
N ALA A 7 -7.08 12.56 15.44
CA ALA A 7 -6.63 11.54 16.39
C ALA A 7 -7.72 10.49 16.71
N PRO A 8 -8.99 10.87 16.99
CA PRO A 8 -10.09 9.91 17.08
C PRO A 8 -10.28 9.08 15.81
N LEU A 9 -10.17 9.68 14.62
CA LEU A 9 -10.33 9.00 13.35
C LEU A 9 -9.24 7.95 13.11
N VAL A 10 -7.98 8.30 13.37
CA VAL A 10 -6.84 7.36 13.34
C VAL A 10 -7.06 6.17 14.28
N ARG A 11 -7.53 6.41 15.50
CA ARG A 11 -7.80 5.34 16.47
C ARG A 11 -8.91 4.40 16.00
N ARG A 12 -9.98 4.93 15.40
CA ARG A 12 -11.06 4.13 14.79
C ARG A 12 -10.51 3.27 13.65
N ALA A 13 -9.76 3.87 12.73
CA ALA A 13 -9.14 3.16 11.62
C ALA A 13 -8.16 2.05 12.09
N GLN A 14 -7.38 2.30 13.14
CA GLN A 14 -6.49 1.30 13.74
C GLN A 14 -7.26 0.09 14.32
N ARG A 15 -8.48 0.32 14.83
CA ARG A 15 -9.39 -0.72 15.33
C ARG A 15 -10.15 -1.47 14.24
N GLY A 16 -9.98 -1.09 12.97
CA GLY A 16 -10.60 -1.75 11.82
C GLY A 16 -11.86 -1.08 11.30
N ASP A 17 -12.18 0.14 11.73
CA ASP A 17 -13.24 0.95 11.12
C ASP A 17 -12.83 1.32 9.68
N THR A 18 -13.51 0.71 8.70
CA THR A 18 -13.20 0.84 7.28
C THR A 18 -13.56 2.21 6.72
N LEU A 19 -14.61 2.84 7.23
CA LEU A 19 -14.99 4.20 6.84
C LEU A 19 -13.96 5.20 7.34
N ALA A 20 -13.58 5.09 8.62
CA ALA A 20 -12.52 5.93 9.18
C ALA A 20 -11.18 5.75 8.44
N MET A 21 -10.88 4.52 8.01
CA MET A 21 -9.70 4.26 7.20
C MET A 21 -9.78 4.94 5.84
N ASN A 22 -10.92 4.85 5.15
CA ASN A 22 -11.12 5.48 3.86
C ASN A 22 -10.95 7.00 3.97
N ASP A 23 -11.61 7.62 4.95
CA ASP A 23 -11.54 9.07 5.19
C ASP A 23 -10.11 9.56 5.45
N LEU A 24 -9.29 8.75 6.15
CA LEU A 24 -7.87 9.06 6.36
C LEU A 24 -7.06 8.98 5.07
N LEU A 25 -7.29 7.96 4.24
CA LEU A 25 -6.58 7.81 2.98
C LEU A 25 -6.96 8.93 2.00
N ASP A 26 -8.23 9.31 1.94
CA ASP A 26 -8.70 10.44 1.12
C ASP A 26 -8.08 11.77 1.59
N ALA A 27 -7.96 11.98 2.90
CA ALA A 27 -7.28 13.14 3.45
C ALA A 27 -5.77 13.16 3.16
N LEU A 28 -5.12 11.99 3.12
CA LEU A 28 -3.68 11.86 2.87
C LEU A 28 -3.31 11.89 1.39
N ALA A 29 -4.16 11.35 0.50
CA ALA A 29 -3.89 11.21 -0.92
C ALA A 29 -3.33 12.47 -1.60
N PRO A 30 -3.93 13.67 -1.46
CA PRO A 30 -3.41 14.87 -2.11
C PRO A 30 -2.09 15.35 -1.48
N TYR A 31 -1.81 15.04 -0.21
CA TYR A 31 -0.54 15.37 0.43
C TYR A 31 0.58 14.43 -0.04
N ILE A 32 0.30 13.13 -0.09
CA ILE A 32 1.25 12.13 -0.59
C ILE A 32 1.56 12.33 -2.06
N GLY A 33 0.55 12.62 -2.89
CA GLY A 33 0.75 12.94 -4.31
C GLY A 33 1.74 14.10 -4.53
N ARG A 34 1.66 15.16 -3.72
CA ARG A 34 2.59 16.30 -3.78
C ARG A 34 4.02 15.92 -3.38
N ILE A 35 4.19 15.01 -2.42
CA ILE A 35 5.52 14.53 -2.01
C ILE A 35 6.13 13.65 -3.10
N CYS A 36 5.34 12.75 -3.68
CA CYS A 36 5.83 11.78 -4.66
C CYS A 36 6.09 12.39 -6.03
N ALA A 37 5.34 13.43 -6.44
CA ALA A 37 5.47 14.06 -7.75
C ALA A 37 6.91 14.45 -8.15
N PRO A 38 7.68 15.20 -7.33
CA PRO A 38 9.06 15.55 -7.66
C PRO A 38 10.06 14.39 -7.52
N ILE A 39 9.73 13.35 -6.75
CA ILE A 39 10.66 12.24 -6.44
C ILE A 39 10.61 11.16 -7.53
N ALA A 40 9.46 10.98 -8.17
CA ALA A 40 9.18 9.80 -8.99
C ALA A 40 9.43 9.98 -10.50
N LEU A 41 10.08 11.07 -10.95
CA LEU A 41 10.49 11.31 -12.35
C LEU A 41 9.44 10.91 -13.42
N GLY A 42 8.16 11.26 -13.19
CA GLY A 42 7.04 10.91 -14.08
C GLY A 42 6.11 9.80 -13.58
N HIS A 43 6.51 9.03 -12.57
CA HIS A 43 5.71 7.98 -11.94
C HIS A 43 5.06 8.44 -10.61
N GLY A 44 4.77 9.73 -10.50
CA GLY A 44 4.19 10.34 -9.29
C GLY A 44 2.93 9.65 -8.78
N PRO A 45 1.93 9.36 -9.65
CA PRO A 45 0.71 8.65 -9.26
C PRO A 45 0.96 7.24 -8.72
N ASP A 46 1.81 6.45 -9.39
CA ASP A 46 2.13 5.07 -8.98
C ASP A 46 2.87 5.05 -7.63
N ALA A 47 3.84 5.96 -7.47
CA ALA A 47 4.57 6.12 -6.22
C ALA A 47 3.65 6.54 -5.06
N ALA A 48 2.67 7.41 -5.34
CA ALA A 48 1.69 7.83 -4.34
C ALA A 48 0.77 6.68 -3.93
N GLN A 49 0.30 5.86 -4.87
CA GLN A 49 -0.51 4.68 -4.59
C GLN A 49 0.27 3.67 -3.72
N GLU A 50 1.51 3.35 -4.08
CA GLU A 50 2.34 2.44 -3.30
C GLU A 50 2.63 2.97 -1.89
N ALA A 51 2.81 4.28 -1.73
CA ALA A 51 2.96 4.92 -0.44
C ALA A 51 1.67 4.84 0.40
N LEU A 52 0.50 5.09 -0.19
CA LEU A 52 -0.80 4.97 0.49
C LEU A 52 -1.08 3.52 0.93
N ILE A 53 -0.75 2.52 0.09
CA ILE A 53 -0.84 1.09 0.47
C ILE A 53 0.09 0.78 1.65
N ALA A 54 1.31 1.34 1.65
CA ALA A 54 2.26 1.16 2.75
C ALA A 54 1.76 1.78 4.05
N ILE A 55 1.18 2.98 3.97
CA ILE A 55 0.54 3.68 5.09
C ILE A 55 -0.61 2.85 5.65
N PHE A 56 -1.52 2.39 4.79
CA PHE A 56 -2.64 1.53 5.18
C PHE A 56 -2.18 0.30 5.97
N LYS A 57 -1.17 -0.41 5.45
CA LYS A 57 -0.61 -1.62 6.09
C LYS A 57 0.11 -1.33 7.41
N SER A 58 0.67 -0.14 7.56
CA SER A 58 1.52 0.22 8.68
C SER A 58 0.81 1.10 9.72
N LEU A 59 -0.42 1.53 9.48
CA LEU A 59 -1.14 2.48 10.35
C LEU A 59 -1.24 2.02 11.80
N LYS A 60 -1.33 0.70 12.04
CA LYS A 60 -1.34 0.10 13.39
C LYS A 60 -0.06 0.33 14.19
N THR A 61 1.03 0.73 13.53
CA THR A 61 2.32 1.05 14.17
C THR A 61 2.43 2.52 14.59
N LEU A 62 1.50 3.38 14.15
CA LEU A 62 1.46 4.79 14.52
C LEU A 62 1.07 4.94 16.00
N ARG A 63 2.03 5.34 16.84
CA ARG A 63 1.82 5.53 18.29
C ARG A 63 1.21 6.88 18.66
N ALA A 64 1.51 7.92 17.88
CA ALA A 64 1.07 9.29 18.09
C ALA A 64 0.12 9.70 16.95
N PRO A 65 -1.21 9.55 17.11
CA PRO A 65 -2.19 9.84 16.06
C PRO A 65 -2.09 11.25 15.47
N GLU A 66 -1.76 12.24 16.29
CA GLU A 66 -1.53 13.64 15.93
C GLU A 66 -0.36 13.84 14.96
N ALA A 67 0.59 12.90 14.93
CA ALA A 67 1.76 12.93 14.05
C ALA A 67 1.53 12.28 12.68
N LEU A 68 0.28 11.95 12.31
CA LEU A 68 -0.06 11.20 11.09
C LEU A 68 0.64 11.74 9.84
N PHE A 69 0.57 13.05 9.57
CA PHE A 69 1.14 13.64 8.35
C PHE A 69 2.66 13.55 8.31
N THR A 70 3.33 13.78 9.43
CA THR A 70 4.79 13.67 9.54
C THR A 70 5.23 12.23 9.39
N TRP A 71 4.55 11.30 10.08
CA TRP A 71 4.81 9.87 9.96
C TRP A 71 4.58 9.36 8.53
N ALA A 72 3.46 9.72 7.91
CA ALA A 72 3.14 9.35 6.53
C ALA A 72 4.18 9.88 5.53
N ARG A 73 4.69 11.11 5.73
CA ARG A 73 5.80 11.65 4.96
C ARG A 73 7.06 10.80 5.08
N THR A 74 7.41 10.30 6.28
CA THR A 74 8.58 9.43 6.43
C THR A 74 8.46 8.14 5.62
N ILE A 75 7.25 7.61 5.47
CA ILE A 75 6.98 6.43 4.65
C ILE A 75 7.11 6.77 3.16
N ALA A 76 6.52 7.89 2.72
CA ALA A 76 6.56 8.33 1.33
C ALA A 76 7.99 8.65 0.85
N VAL A 77 8.81 9.29 1.70
CA VAL A 77 10.18 9.70 1.35
C VAL A 77 11.18 8.54 1.41
N ARG A 78 10.96 7.51 2.25
CA ARG A 78 11.90 6.39 2.41
C ARG A 78 11.87 5.36 1.28
N ARG A 79 10.85 5.37 0.41
CA ARG A 79 10.75 4.37 -0.64
C ARG A 79 11.46 4.83 -1.92
N PRO A 80 12.41 4.07 -2.46
CA PRO A 80 12.67 4.11 -3.89
C PRO A 80 11.39 3.63 -4.60
N VAL A 81 10.97 4.34 -5.64
CA VAL A 81 9.80 3.96 -6.44
C VAL A 81 10.15 2.64 -7.15
N THR A 82 9.86 1.50 -6.54
CA THR A 82 10.10 0.21 -7.20
C THR A 82 9.03 0.04 -8.28
N LEU A 83 9.37 0.47 -9.49
CA LEU A 83 8.64 0.21 -10.74
C LEU A 83 8.75 -1.28 -11.08
N ALA A 84 8.14 -2.13 -10.25
CA ALA A 84 8.02 -3.55 -10.53
C ALA A 84 6.55 -3.96 -10.40
N SER A 85 5.75 -3.48 -11.35
CA SER A 85 4.50 -4.14 -11.72
C SER A 85 4.86 -5.50 -12.33
N SER A 86 5.05 -6.50 -11.47
CA SER A 86 5.15 -7.91 -11.85
C SER A 86 4.77 -8.78 -10.67
N GLY A 87 3.47 -9.10 -10.62
CA GLY A 87 2.89 -10.30 -10.01
C GLY A 87 3.65 -10.92 -8.84
N ARG A 88 3.85 -10.17 -7.75
CA ARG A 88 4.38 -10.72 -6.50
C ARG A 88 3.26 -10.77 -5.49
N THR A 89 2.69 -11.96 -5.33
CA THR A 89 1.77 -12.34 -4.26
C THR A 89 2.19 -11.68 -2.95
N PHE A 90 1.37 -10.75 -2.44
CA PHE A 90 1.56 -10.23 -1.10
C PHE A 90 1.27 -11.40 -0.14
N ARG A 91 2.33 -12.04 0.36
CA ARG A 91 2.23 -13.11 1.36
C ARG A 91 1.83 -12.49 2.69
N THR A 92 0.53 -12.31 2.89
CA THR A 92 -0.02 -12.13 4.24
C THR A 92 0.03 -13.50 4.92
N ARG A 93 0.91 -13.67 5.90
CA ARG A 93 0.91 -14.87 6.74
C ARG A 93 -0.16 -14.67 7.82
N VAL A 94 -1.37 -15.19 7.58
CA VAL A 94 -2.39 -15.43 8.62
C VAL A 94 -2.64 -16.93 8.63
N GLY A 95 -2.31 -17.60 9.73
CA GLY A 95 -2.59 -19.03 9.94
C GLY A 95 -1.77 -19.96 9.05
N GLY A 96 -0.85 -20.71 9.66
CA GLY A 96 -0.02 -21.67 8.94
C GLY A 96 -0.82 -22.83 8.39
N VAL A 97 -0.87 -22.97 7.06
CA VAL A 97 -0.62 -24.21 6.28
C VAL A 97 -0.25 -23.75 4.86
N VAL A 98 0.95 -24.10 4.40
CA VAL A 98 1.37 -23.89 3.01
C VAL A 98 1.05 -25.17 2.24
N THR A 99 0.05 -25.14 1.37
CA THR A 99 -0.07 -26.16 0.32
C THR A 99 0.62 -25.63 -0.94
N ARG A 100 1.63 -26.38 -1.40
CA ARG A 100 2.33 -26.11 -2.65
C ARG A 100 1.41 -26.51 -3.81
N ARG A 101 0.71 -25.56 -4.44
CA ARG A 101 0.07 -25.84 -5.74
C ARG A 101 1.15 -25.91 -6.81
N ALA A 102 1.27 -27.08 -7.43
CA ALA A 102 2.09 -27.30 -8.63
C ALA A 102 1.51 -26.51 -9.81
N HIS A 103 2.38 -25.89 -10.60
CA HIS A 103 2.01 -25.34 -11.90
C HIS A 103 1.63 -26.48 -12.86
N PRO A 104 0.55 -26.36 -13.64
CA PRO A 104 0.29 -27.31 -14.72
C PRO A 104 1.34 -27.10 -15.80
N ARG A 105 2.01 -28.20 -16.19
CA ARG A 105 2.84 -28.24 -17.40
C ARG A 105 1.94 -27.98 -18.60
N ARG A 106 2.36 -27.08 -19.51
CA ARG A 106 1.79 -27.04 -20.86
C ARG A 106 1.99 -28.41 -21.50
N PRO A 107 0.96 -29.06 -22.05
CA PRO A 107 1.16 -30.23 -22.89
C PRO A 107 1.84 -29.80 -24.19
N SER A 108 2.84 -30.56 -24.61
CA SER A 108 3.36 -30.54 -25.97
C SER A 108 2.21 -30.83 -26.94
N ASP A 109 2.03 -30.00 -27.95
CA ASP A 109 1.13 -30.33 -29.06
C ASP A 109 1.93 -31.05 -30.14
N PRO A 110 1.56 -32.29 -30.53
CA PRO A 110 2.15 -33.00 -31.65
C PRO A 110 1.41 -32.66 -32.96
N GLY A 111 2.13 -32.35 -34.03
CA GLY A 111 1.52 -32.27 -35.36
C GLY A 111 2.35 -31.56 -36.43
N ASP A 112 3.22 -32.32 -37.10
CA ASP A 112 3.63 -32.10 -38.49
C ASP A 112 2.38 -32.19 -39.41
N PRO A 113 2.28 -31.54 -40.60
CA PRO A 113 3.09 -31.92 -41.78
C PRO A 113 3.39 -30.79 -42.81
N ALA A 114 4.47 -30.98 -43.59
CA ALA A 114 4.48 -30.75 -45.04
C ALA A 114 5.56 -31.57 -45.74
#